data_AF-A0A5J4XQI9-F1
#
_entry.id   AF-A0A5J4XQI9-F1
#
_cell.length_a   1.000
_cell.length_b   1.000
_cell.length_c   1.000
_cell.angle_alpha   90.00
_cell.angle_beta   90.00
_cell.angle_gamma   90.00
#
_symmetry.space_group_name_H-M   'P 1'
#
loop_
_entity.id
_entity.type
_entity.pdbx_description
1 polymer ?
#
loop_
_entity_poly.entity_id
_entity_poly.type
_entity_poly.pdbx_seq_one_letter_code
_entity_poly.pdbx_strand_id
1 'polypeptide(L)'
;FEFANAPLLHQRPARSFRPCCARPDLFCQESRTSTKREQKSPLCSAQTSNGYLTKRGIPVLTASLSTQAPRADPQPTTASSEAEWSTFCDNVSGEWEGATVTFTADGQPQELPSQYVPKEFRDWDITLYDWQSQCSMQPHATGIKCLLKRLMPTVGCEADAQTFHEETRHLLEFTDEATQHAILSNGSYTTVSTLDLSDQTKLRLEHCLVTAEKKRIRLVQHVTAAGPSDPWQLSGVEAHHEYYDGPYNGGASLSGCGGGMSNFAELDKFAASQLQHDWTANSGSSYSVLEDGTIQPQHLPPRMSSCVQEGITCLPLNAYSIVQSSNHGELLVEAGVLQQNGTLLVAQQTFENGQCKAMSLGTESIQS
;
A
#
# COMPACT_ATOMS: atom_id res chain seq x y z
N PHE A 1 -47.81 62.18 -17.50
CA PHE A 1 -48.32 60.88 -17.05
C PHE A 1 -47.15 59.93 -16.91
N GLU A 2 -46.78 59.36 -15.78
CA GLU A 2 -47.12 59.53 -14.36
C GLU A 2 -46.09 58.65 -13.60
N PHE A 3 -45.71 59.07 -12.39
CA PHE A 3 -44.76 58.38 -11.51
C PHE A 3 -45.38 57.14 -10.82
N ALA A 4 -44.58 56.10 -10.57
CA ALA A 4 -44.65 55.20 -9.39
C ALA A 4 -43.36 54.33 -9.39
N ASN A 5 -42.36 54.42 -8.51
CA ASN A 5 -42.23 54.36 -7.04
C ASN A 5 -42.55 53.01 -6.34
N ALA A 6 -41.45 52.29 -6.00
CA ALA A 6 -41.14 51.56 -4.75
C ALA A 6 -41.81 50.17 -4.50
N PRO A 7 -41.23 49.26 -3.66
CA PRO A 7 -40.22 49.53 -2.63
C PRO A 7 -38.99 48.61 -2.49
N LEU A 8 -37.98 49.19 -1.84
CA LEU A 8 -36.80 48.61 -1.23
C LEU A 8 -37.17 47.63 -0.09
N LEU A 9 -36.55 46.45 -0.08
CA LEU A 9 -36.60 45.50 1.03
C LEU A 9 -35.31 45.57 1.85
N HIS A 10 -35.50 45.72 3.16
CA HIS A 10 -34.49 45.88 4.19
C HIS A 10 -33.41 44.78 4.19
N GLN A 11 -32.14 45.20 4.14
CA GLN A 11 -31.01 44.41 4.61
C GLN A 11 -31.10 44.27 6.14
N ARG A 12 -31.11 43.02 6.62
CA ARG A 12 -30.85 42.67 8.02
C ARG A 12 -29.37 42.29 8.19
N PRO A 13 -28.75 42.60 9.34
CA PRO A 13 -27.31 42.41 9.52
C PRO A 13 -26.92 40.93 9.59
N ALA A 14 -25.74 40.65 9.06
CA ALA A 14 -25.08 39.35 9.09
C ALA A 14 -24.93 38.84 10.53
N ARG A 15 -25.50 37.66 10.80
CA ARG A 15 -25.15 36.87 11.98
C ARG A 15 -23.90 36.07 11.65
N SER A 16 -22.88 36.17 12.51
CA SER A 16 -21.72 35.31 12.51
C SER A 16 -22.15 33.85 12.68
N PHE A 17 -22.00 33.03 11.64
CA PHE A 17 -22.22 31.60 11.71
C PHE A 17 -20.87 30.89 11.85
N ARG A 18 -20.73 30.12 12.92
CA ARG A 18 -19.62 29.20 13.15
C ARG A 18 -19.85 27.92 12.33
N PRO A 19 -18.79 27.27 11.81
CA PRO A 19 -18.94 25.97 11.17
C PRO A 19 -19.37 24.90 12.19
N CYS A 20 -20.35 24.09 11.79
CA CYS A 20 -20.81 22.92 12.53
C CYS A 20 -19.74 21.81 12.45
N CYS A 21 -18.87 21.74 13.45
CA CYS A 21 -18.14 20.52 13.73
C CYS A 21 -19.10 19.56 14.46
N ALA A 22 -19.37 18.40 13.86
CA ALA A 22 -20.00 17.29 14.55
C ALA A 22 -19.08 16.85 15.72
N ARG A 23 -19.59 16.96 16.94
CA ARG A 23 -18.99 16.37 18.14
C ARG A 23 -19.30 14.88 18.21
N PRO A 24 -18.37 14.05 18.68
CA PRO A 24 -18.68 12.88 19.49
C PRO A 24 -18.42 13.23 20.96
N ASP A 25 -19.49 13.43 21.74
CA ASP A 25 -19.40 13.49 23.20
C ASP A 25 -19.48 12.06 23.79
N LEU A 26 -18.43 11.71 24.54
CA LEU A 26 -18.42 11.07 25.87
C LEU A 26 -18.93 9.62 26.04
N PHE A 27 -17.98 8.72 26.31
CA PHE A 27 -18.02 7.91 27.54
C PHE A 27 -16.58 7.76 28.09
N CYS A 28 -16.27 8.53 29.13
CA CYS A 28 -15.09 8.37 29.97
C CYS A 28 -15.60 8.03 31.37
N GLN A 29 -15.24 6.85 31.89
CA GLN A 29 -15.25 6.60 33.33
C GLN A 29 -13.82 6.39 33.79
N GLU A 30 -13.39 7.30 34.65
CA GLU A 30 -12.17 7.23 35.43
C GLU A 30 -12.16 6.00 36.35
N SER A 31 -11.02 5.37 36.49
CA SER A 31 -10.56 4.95 37.82
C SER A 31 -9.06 5.13 37.92
N ARG A 32 -8.69 6.16 38.69
CA ARG A 32 -7.33 6.42 39.16
C ARG A 32 -7.01 5.46 40.30
N THR A 33 -5.88 4.78 40.23
CA THR A 33 -5.09 4.47 41.43
C THR A 33 -3.61 4.73 41.14
N SER A 34 -3.05 5.66 41.91
CA SER A 34 -1.65 6.02 41.91
C SER A 34 -0.91 5.11 42.88
N THR A 35 0.26 4.60 42.48
CA THR A 35 1.34 4.30 43.43
C THR A 35 2.69 4.61 42.78
N LYS A 36 3.32 5.66 43.29
CA LYS A 36 4.73 5.99 43.11
C LYS A 36 5.60 4.84 43.61
N ARG A 37 6.66 4.49 42.87
CA ARG A 37 7.92 4.05 43.49
C ARG A 37 9.12 4.38 42.59
N GLU A 38 9.97 5.25 43.12
CA GLU A 38 11.34 5.49 42.67
C GLU A 38 12.17 4.19 42.75
N GLN A 39 13.12 3.99 41.84
CA GLN A 39 14.56 4.03 42.17
C GLN A 39 15.47 3.57 41.00
N LYS A 40 16.43 4.46 40.70
CA LYS A 40 17.87 4.26 40.50
C LYS A 40 18.39 3.42 39.33
N SER A 41 19.03 4.14 38.41
CA SER A 41 20.16 3.73 37.56
C SER A 41 21.31 3.10 38.37
N PRO A 42 22.21 2.38 37.68
CA PRO A 42 23.56 2.95 37.58
C PRO A 42 24.19 2.84 36.19
N LEU A 43 25.01 3.85 35.93
CA LEU A 43 26.08 3.88 34.93
C LEU A 43 27.07 2.74 35.16
N CYS A 44 27.59 2.15 34.08
CA CYS A 44 28.95 1.62 34.07
C CYS A 44 29.61 1.87 32.71
N SER A 45 30.83 2.38 32.79
CA SER A 45 31.69 2.86 31.72
C SER A 45 32.83 1.90 31.42
N ALA A 46 33.32 1.93 30.17
CA ALA A 46 34.61 1.43 29.67
C ALA A 46 34.73 -0.12 29.58
N GLN A 47 35.42 -0.73 28.63
CA GLN A 47 36.67 -0.37 27.96
C GLN A 47 36.75 -0.98 26.55
N THR A 48 37.58 -0.33 25.73
CA THR A 48 38.17 -0.75 24.46
C THR A 48 39.00 -2.03 24.56
N SER A 49 38.92 -2.90 23.55
CA SER A 49 40.07 -3.71 23.12
C SER A 49 39.97 -4.08 21.63
N ASN A 50 41.00 -3.67 20.89
CA ASN A 50 41.32 -4.13 19.53
C ASN A 50 41.57 -5.64 19.50
N GLY A 51 41.08 -6.31 18.45
CA GLY A 51 41.44 -7.68 18.12
C GLY A 51 41.25 -7.94 16.62
N TYR A 52 42.37 -8.08 15.91
CA TYR A 52 42.45 -8.38 14.48
C TYR A 52 42.03 -9.82 14.14
N LEU A 53 41.54 -9.99 12.90
CA LEU A 53 41.59 -11.18 12.03
C LEU A 53 40.85 -12.46 12.46
N THR A 54 39.86 -12.87 11.66
CA THR A 54 39.98 -14.03 10.75
C THR A 54 38.75 -14.23 9.87
N LYS A 55 39.01 -14.54 8.59
CA LYS A 55 38.07 -15.11 7.60
C LYS A 55 37.39 -16.38 8.15
N ARG A 56 36.06 -16.45 8.11
CA ARG A 56 35.23 -17.67 8.02
C ARG A 56 33.93 -17.23 7.32
N GLY A 57 33.57 -17.72 6.14
CA GLY A 57 33.32 -19.12 5.81
C GLY A 57 31.85 -19.40 6.15
N ILE A 58 30.95 -19.28 5.16
CA ILE A 58 29.53 -19.60 5.28
C ILE A 58 29.41 -21.07 5.73
N PRO A 59 28.70 -21.40 6.82
CA PRO A 59 28.53 -22.79 7.21
C PRO A 59 27.48 -23.47 6.33
N VAL A 60 27.94 -24.41 5.50
CA VAL A 60 27.08 -25.45 4.91
C VAL A 60 26.76 -26.44 6.02
N LEU A 61 25.52 -26.44 6.50
CA LEU A 61 25.01 -27.44 7.43
C LEU A 61 24.35 -28.57 6.64
N THR A 62 25.06 -29.69 6.54
CA THR A 62 24.50 -30.99 6.17
C THR A 62 23.58 -31.50 7.28
N ALA A 63 22.27 -31.59 7.00
CA ALA A 63 21.30 -32.21 7.89
C ALA A 63 21.11 -33.69 7.57
N SER A 64 21.09 -34.49 8.63
CA SER A 64 20.97 -35.94 8.68
C SER A 64 19.56 -36.42 8.33
N LEU A 65 19.46 -37.45 7.49
CA LEU A 65 18.21 -38.10 7.10
C LEU A 65 17.54 -38.80 8.29
N SER A 66 16.31 -38.37 8.63
CA SER A 66 15.36 -39.12 9.46
C SER A 66 14.13 -39.45 8.63
N THR A 67 13.86 -40.75 8.50
CA THR A 67 12.77 -41.31 7.69
C THR A 67 11.42 -41.08 8.39
N GLN A 68 10.60 -40.17 7.85
CA GLN A 68 9.17 -40.08 8.18
C GLN A 68 8.32 -40.38 6.94
N ALA A 69 7.19 -41.05 7.19
CA ALA A 69 6.22 -41.53 6.21
C ALA A 69 5.64 -40.38 5.34
N PRO A 70 5.20 -40.68 4.10
CA PRO A 70 4.83 -39.65 3.14
C PRO A 70 3.56 -38.93 3.61
N ARG A 71 3.71 -37.68 4.04
CA ARG A 71 2.62 -36.70 4.00
C ARG A 71 2.44 -36.30 2.54
N ALA A 72 1.21 -36.29 2.07
CA ALA A 72 0.90 -35.81 0.73
C ALA A 72 1.35 -34.36 0.61
N ASP A 73 2.40 -34.13 -0.18
CA ASP A 73 2.87 -32.79 -0.52
C ASP A 73 1.74 -32.06 -1.26
N PRO A 74 1.45 -30.79 -0.94
CA PRO A 74 0.59 -29.97 -1.77
C PRO A 74 1.25 -29.82 -3.13
N GLN A 75 0.60 -30.37 -4.15
CA GLN A 75 1.09 -30.37 -5.52
C GLN A 75 1.22 -28.92 -6.02
N PRO A 76 2.36 -28.50 -6.60
CA PRO A 76 2.55 -27.14 -7.11
C PRO A 76 1.62 -26.90 -8.30
N THR A 77 0.59 -26.08 -8.08
CA THR A 77 -0.33 -25.62 -9.12
C THR A 77 0.42 -24.66 -10.03
N THR A 78 0.42 -24.96 -11.33
CA THR A 78 0.80 -24.06 -12.44
C THR A 78 0.22 -22.64 -12.29
N ALA A 79 0.68 -21.71 -13.13
CA ALA A 79 0.05 -20.40 -13.36
C ALA A 79 -1.47 -20.38 -13.06
N SER A 80 -1.93 -19.33 -12.39
CA SER A 80 -3.29 -19.21 -11.82
C SER A 80 -4.34 -19.90 -12.68
N SER A 81 -5.07 -20.85 -12.09
CA SER A 81 -6.05 -21.64 -12.84
C SER A 81 -7.13 -20.72 -13.44
N GLU A 82 -7.75 -21.11 -14.56
CA GLU A 82 -8.84 -20.34 -15.17
C GLU A 82 -9.98 -20.05 -14.17
N ALA A 83 -10.25 -20.99 -13.26
CA ALA A 83 -11.21 -20.81 -12.18
C ALA A 83 -10.77 -19.76 -11.13
N GLU A 84 -9.49 -19.74 -10.78
CA GLU A 84 -8.91 -18.74 -9.88
C GLU A 84 -8.94 -17.35 -10.53
N TRP A 85 -8.55 -17.25 -11.80
CA TRP A 85 -8.63 -16.01 -12.57
C TRP A 85 -10.06 -15.48 -12.65
N SER A 86 -11.04 -16.35 -12.95
CA SER A 86 -12.46 -15.97 -12.99
C SER A 86 -12.93 -15.44 -11.64
N THR A 87 -12.61 -16.14 -10.55
CA THR A 87 -13.02 -15.72 -9.19
C THR A 87 -12.33 -14.41 -8.77
N PHE A 88 -11.07 -14.25 -9.13
CA PHE A 88 -10.32 -13.02 -8.94
C PHE A 88 -10.97 -11.85 -9.71
N CYS A 89 -11.34 -12.06 -10.97
CA CYS A 89 -12.04 -11.07 -11.79
C CYS A 89 -13.35 -10.61 -11.15
N ASP A 90 -14.14 -11.54 -10.62
CA ASP A 90 -15.39 -11.22 -9.93
C ASP A 90 -15.17 -10.36 -8.69
N ASN A 91 -14.09 -10.62 -7.93
CA ASN A 91 -13.79 -9.91 -6.69
C ASN A 91 -13.08 -8.57 -6.88
N VAL A 92 -12.34 -8.38 -7.97
CA VAL A 92 -11.64 -7.12 -8.27
C VAL A 92 -12.53 -6.14 -9.04
N SER A 93 -13.50 -6.65 -9.81
CA SER A 93 -14.41 -5.87 -10.65
C SER A 93 -15.34 -4.98 -9.82
N GLY A 94 -15.50 -3.72 -10.23
CA GLY A 94 -16.44 -2.80 -9.59
C GLY A 94 -15.93 -1.37 -9.48
N GLU A 95 -16.74 -0.56 -8.83
CA GLU A 95 -16.40 0.77 -8.37
C GLU A 95 -15.89 0.70 -6.93
N TRP A 96 -14.74 1.33 -6.70
CA TRP A 96 -14.11 1.41 -5.39
C TRP A 96 -13.96 2.88 -5.01
N GLU A 97 -14.53 3.30 -3.90
CA GLU A 97 -14.35 4.64 -3.37
C GLU A 97 -13.27 4.65 -2.28
N GLY A 98 -12.51 5.74 -2.23
CA GLY A 98 -11.19 5.71 -1.65
C GLY A 98 -10.71 7.04 -1.10
N ALA A 99 -9.68 6.96 -0.26
CA ALA A 99 -8.76 8.05 -0.04
C ALA A 99 -7.38 7.60 -0.55
N THR A 100 -6.60 8.55 -1.07
CA THR A 100 -5.27 8.29 -1.63
C THR A 100 -4.29 9.29 -1.08
N VAL A 101 -3.13 8.82 -0.60
CA VAL A 101 -2.06 9.67 -0.06
C VAL A 101 -0.73 9.26 -0.68
N THR A 102 0.08 10.24 -1.05
CA THR A 102 1.47 9.99 -1.46
C THR A 102 2.39 10.23 -0.27
N PHE A 103 3.28 9.28 -0.01
CA PHE A 103 4.29 9.35 1.04
C PHE A 103 5.68 9.40 0.41
N THR A 104 6.57 10.13 1.05
CA THR A 104 8.01 10.10 0.78
C THR A 104 8.63 8.75 1.17
N ALA A 105 9.87 8.51 0.77
CA ALA A 105 10.62 7.30 1.13
C ALA A 105 10.84 7.11 2.64
N ASP A 106 10.75 8.17 3.45
CA ASP A 106 10.78 8.11 4.92
C ASP A 106 9.37 8.06 5.55
N GLY A 107 8.33 7.89 4.72
CA GLY A 107 6.96 7.68 5.15
C GLY A 107 6.24 8.95 5.61
N GLN A 108 6.71 10.14 5.23
CA GLN A 108 6.00 11.40 5.51
C GLN A 108 4.97 11.66 4.43
N PRO A 109 3.73 12.05 4.80
CA PRO A 109 2.73 12.40 3.81
C PRO A 109 3.16 13.65 3.03
N GLN A 110 2.92 13.65 1.72
CA GLN A 110 3.21 14.77 0.84
C GLN A 110 1.98 15.64 0.65
N GLU A 111 2.14 16.95 0.83
CA GLU A 111 1.06 17.91 0.58
C GLU A 111 0.57 17.79 -0.86
N LEU A 112 -0.75 17.90 -1.05
CA LEU A 112 -1.35 17.95 -2.37
C LEU A 112 -0.75 19.10 -3.20
N PRO A 113 -0.41 18.88 -4.47
CA PRO A 113 0.18 19.93 -5.29
C PRO A 113 -0.71 21.17 -5.38
N SER A 114 -0.08 22.33 -5.25
CA SER A 114 -0.76 23.64 -5.14
C SER A 114 -1.77 23.95 -6.24
N GLN A 115 -1.54 23.43 -7.45
CA GLN A 115 -2.43 23.64 -8.59
C GLN A 115 -3.77 22.92 -8.47
N TYR A 116 -3.90 22.00 -7.52
CA TYR A 116 -5.10 21.21 -7.27
C TYR A 116 -5.83 21.61 -5.99
N VAL A 117 -5.20 22.46 -5.16
CA VAL A 117 -5.76 22.90 -3.88
C VAL A 117 -6.29 24.33 -4.03
N PRO A 118 -7.59 24.58 -3.77
CA PRO A 118 -8.13 25.94 -3.76
C PRO A 118 -7.35 26.84 -2.78
N LYS A 119 -7.14 28.10 -3.17
CA LYS A 119 -6.35 29.07 -2.38
C LYS A 119 -6.90 29.27 -0.97
N GLU A 120 -8.21 29.10 -0.79
CA GLU A 120 -8.92 29.29 0.47
C GLU A 120 -8.39 28.36 1.57
N PHE A 121 -8.01 27.12 1.23
CA PHE A 121 -7.39 26.21 2.20
C PHE A 121 -6.08 26.78 2.76
N ARG A 122 -5.31 27.48 1.93
CA ARG A 122 -4.07 28.16 2.36
C ARG A 122 -4.35 29.39 3.18
N ASP A 123 -5.35 30.18 2.79
CA ASP A 123 -5.80 31.34 3.57
C ASP A 123 -6.30 30.94 4.97
N TRP A 124 -6.67 29.66 5.16
CA TRP A 124 -7.09 29.07 6.44
C TRP A 124 -5.99 28.26 7.14
N ASP A 125 -4.76 28.24 6.61
CA ASP A 125 -3.64 27.44 7.12
C ASP A 125 -3.95 25.93 7.21
N ILE A 126 -4.78 25.42 6.28
CA ILE A 126 -5.12 23.99 6.18
C ILE A 126 -4.22 23.34 5.14
N THR A 127 -3.44 22.36 5.59
CA THR A 127 -2.65 21.48 4.71
C THR A 127 -3.47 20.26 4.35
N LEU A 128 -3.50 19.91 3.06
CA LEU A 128 -4.21 18.72 2.58
C LEU A 128 -3.19 17.70 2.06
N TYR A 129 -3.41 16.43 2.40
CA TYR A 129 -2.57 15.30 1.98
C TYR A 129 -3.38 14.24 1.24
N ASP A 130 -4.61 14.00 1.69
CA ASP A 130 -5.50 12.98 1.14
C ASP A 130 -6.28 13.52 -0.06
N TRP A 131 -6.20 12.78 -1.16
CA TRP A 131 -7.19 12.85 -2.22
C TRP A 131 -8.41 12.02 -1.83
N GLN A 132 -9.62 12.53 -2.04
CA GLN A 132 -10.76 11.63 -2.23
C GLN A 132 -10.60 11.00 -3.62
N SER A 133 -10.74 9.68 -3.71
CA SER A 133 -10.50 8.94 -4.94
C SER A 133 -11.63 7.98 -5.27
N GLN A 134 -11.80 7.69 -6.56
CA GLN A 134 -12.65 6.63 -7.06
C GLN A 134 -11.87 5.81 -8.09
N CYS A 135 -11.91 4.49 -7.96
CA CYS A 135 -11.21 3.53 -8.78
C CYS A 135 -12.21 2.56 -9.42
N SER A 136 -12.44 2.68 -10.72
CA SER A 136 -13.26 1.73 -11.49
C SER A 136 -12.37 0.63 -12.05
N MET A 137 -12.66 -0.62 -11.72
CA MET A 137 -11.90 -1.77 -12.20
C MET A 137 -12.78 -2.68 -13.06
N GLN A 138 -12.33 -2.95 -14.27
CA GLN A 138 -13.01 -3.80 -15.23
C GLN A 138 -12.04 -4.85 -15.79
N PRO A 139 -12.19 -6.12 -15.39
CA PRO A 139 -11.52 -7.22 -16.06
C PRO A 139 -11.94 -7.33 -17.52
N HIS A 140 -11.00 -7.69 -18.39
CA HIS A 140 -11.23 -8.04 -19.79
C HIS A 140 -10.39 -9.26 -20.17
N ALA A 141 -10.52 -9.71 -21.42
CA ALA A 141 -9.92 -10.96 -21.89
C ALA A 141 -8.40 -11.07 -21.70
N THR A 142 -7.71 -9.93 -21.60
CA THR A 142 -6.24 -9.86 -21.61
C THR A 142 -5.67 -9.13 -20.39
N GLY A 143 -6.47 -8.81 -19.37
CA GLY A 143 -6.00 -8.07 -18.19
C GLY A 143 -7.12 -7.33 -17.47
N ILE A 144 -6.77 -6.26 -16.76
CA ILE A 144 -7.71 -5.38 -16.06
C ILE A 144 -7.51 -3.94 -16.49
N LYS A 145 -8.60 -3.28 -16.90
CA LYS A 145 -8.64 -1.83 -17.03
C LYS A 145 -8.94 -1.20 -15.66
N CYS A 146 -8.08 -0.31 -15.22
CA CYS A 146 -8.21 0.48 -14.00
C CYS A 146 -8.35 1.96 -14.36
N LEU A 147 -9.42 2.60 -13.90
CA LEU A 147 -9.67 4.03 -14.06
C LEU A 147 -9.66 4.68 -12.67
N LEU A 148 -8.63 5.47 -12.38
CA LEU A 148 -8.49 6.18 -11.11
C LEU A 148 -8.81 7.66 -11.30
N LYS A 149 -9.79 8.15 -10.54
CA LYS A 149 -10.15 9.56 -10.42
C LYS A 149 -9.73 10.06 -9.05
N ARG A 150 -8.97 11.16 -9.00
CA ARG A 150 -8.62 11.89 -7.78
C ARG A 150 -9.40 13.20 -7.79
N LEU A 151 -10.34 13.34 -6.87
CA LEU A 151 -11.24 14.49 -6.77
C LEU A 151 -10.50 15.68 -6.16
N MET A 152 -10.62 16.84 -6.79
CA MET A 152 -10.02 18.07 -6.27
C MET A 152 -10.79 18.52 -5.02
N PRO A 153 -10.11 18.97 -3.96
CA PRO A 153 -10.75 19.60 -2.82
C PRO A 153 -11.62 20.78 -3.25
N THR A 154 -12.79 20.92 -2.65
CA THR A 154 -13.73 22.02 -2.93
C THR A 154 -14.04 22.83 -1.68
N VAL A 155 -14.44 24.08 -1.86
CA VAL A 155 -14.91 24.97 -0.80
C VAL A 155 -16.41 25.23 -0.95
N GLY A 156 -17.14 25.22 0.17
CA GLY A 156 -18.57 25.48 0.20
C GLY A 156 -19.45 24.37 -0.38
N CYS A 157 -20.75 24.64 -0.52
CA CYS A 157 -21.72 23.72 -1.14
C CYS A 157 -21.73 23.81 -2.68
N GLU A 158 -20.72 24.39 -3.32
CA GLU A 158 -20.57 24.51 -4.78
C GLU A 158 -20.18 23.16 -5.42
N ALA A 159 -20.80 22.08 -4.94
CA ALA A 159 -20.55 20.69 -5.31
C ALA A 159 -21.10 20.31 -6.70
N ASP A 160 -21.67 21.26 -7.44
CA ASP A 160 -22.35 21.01 -8.72
C ASP A 160 -21.37 20.72 -9.88
N ALA A 161 -20.07 20.95 -9.68
CA ALA A 161 -19.02 20.54 -10.62
C ALA A 161 -17.80 19.98 -9.87
N GLN A 162 -17.78 18.66 -9.67
CA GLN A 162 -16.59 17.97 -9.15
C GLN A 162 -15.51 17.96 -10.23
N THR A 163 -14.41 18.67 -9.97
CA THR A 163 -13.20 18.59 -10.83
C THR A 163 -12.35 17.43 -10.34
N PHE A 164 -11.78 16.65 -11.25
CA PHE A 164 -10.94 15.51 -10.92
C PHE A 164 -9.74 15.40 -11.87
N HIS A 165 -8.67 14.80 -11.37
CA HIS A 165 -7.59 14.28 -12.19
C HIS A 165 -7.86 12.80 -12.49
N GLU A 166 -7.78 12.41 -13.75
CA GLU A 166 -8.07 11.05 -14.20
C GLU A 166 -6.81 10.36 -14.73
N GLU A 167 -6.68 9.08 -14.42
CA GLU A 167 -5.60 8.21 -14.87
C GLU A 167 -6.18 6.85 -15.27
N THR A 168 -5.98 6.43 -16.52
CA THR A 168 -6.33 5.08 -16.99
C THR A 168 -5.08 4.22 -17.06
N ARG A 169 -5.15 3.01 -16.51
CA ARG A 169 -4.08 2.00 -16.54
C ARG A 169 -4.62 0.65 -16.96
N HIS A 170 -3.76 -0.12 -17.62
CA HIS A 170 -3.98 -1.53 -17.89
C HIS A 170 -3.06 -2.34 -16.97
N LEU A 171 -3.66 -3.20 -16.14
CA LEU A 171 -2.98 -3.99 -15.12
C LEU A 171 -3.09 -5.46 -15.50
N LEU A 172 -2.13 -6.25 -15.04
CA LEU A 172 -2.15 -7.71 -15.20
C LEU A 172 -2.32 -8.15 -16.66
N GLU A 173 -1.73 -7.40 -17.59
CA GLU A 173 -1.86 -7.73 -19.01
C GLU A 173 -1.16 -9.06 -19.31
N PHE A 174 -1.86 -9.95 -20.01
CA PHE A 174 -1.28 -11.17 -20.57
C PHE A 174 -0.59 -10.81 -21.89
N THR A 175 0.68 -10.44 -21.80
CA THR A 175 1.56 -10.27 -22.97
C THR A 175 2.22 -11.60 -23.34
N ASP A 176 2.80 -11.67 -24.54
CA ASP A 176 3.68 -12.80 -24.93
C ASP A 176 4.97 -12.86 -24.07
N GLU A 177 5.27 -11.78 -23.34
CA GLU A 177 6.30 -11.74 -22.30
C GLU A 177 5.78 -12.29 -20.97
N ALA A 178 6.66 -12.96 -20.22
CA ALA A 178 6.36 -13.56 -18.92
C ALA A 178 5.56 -12.63 -18.00
N THR A 179 4.37 -13.05 -17.58
CA THR A 179 3.49 -12.28 -16.71
C THR A 179 4.14 -11.96 -15.36
N GLN A 180 4.47 -10.69 -15.13
CA GLN A 180 5.09 -10.24 -13.88
C GLN A 180 4.07 -9.89 -12.80
N HIS A 181 3.12 -10.82 -12.57
CA HIS A 181 2.07 -10.64 -11.58
C HIS A 181 1.68 -11.92 -10.84
N ALA A 182 1.19 -11.77 -9.62
CA ALA A 182 0.52 -12.83 -8.88
C ALA A 182 -0.85 -12.34 -8.39
N ILE A 183 -1.81 -13.24 -8.34
CA ILE A 183 -3.18 -12.97 -7.91
C ILE A 183 -3.61 -13.96 -6.83
N LEU A 184 -4.62 -13.57 -6.05
CA LEU A 184 -5.38 -14.46 -5.19
C LEU A 184 -6.86 -14.32 -5.53
N SER A 185 -7.60 -15.41 -5.41
CA SER A 185 -9.04 -15.44 -5.70
C SER A 185 -9.86 -14.39 -4.93
N ASN A 186 -9.39 -13.90 -3.78
CA ASN A 186 -10.06 -12.87 -2.99
C ASN A 186 -10.00 -11.45 -3.59
N GLY A 187 -9.32 -11.25 -4.73
CA GLY A 187 -9.14 -9.95 -5.36
C GLY A 187 -7.80 -9.27 -5.05
N SER A 188 -6.93 -9.89 -4.24
CA SER A 188 -5.57 -9.38 -4.01
C SER A 188 -4.69 -9.65 -5.22
N TYR A 189 -3.77 -8.72 -5.52
CA TYR A 189 -2.81 -8.89 -6.61
C TYR A 189 -1.52 -8.13 -6.36
N THR A 190 -0.47 -8.51 -7.08
CA THR A 190 0.78 -7.77 -7.20
C THR A 190 1.18 -7.69 -8.67
N THR A 191 1.67 -6.54 -9.11
CA THR A 191 2.11 -6.33 -10.49
C THR A 191 3.20 -5.27 -10.57
N VAL A 192 4.03 -5.33 -11.61
CA VAL A 192 5.08 -4.34 -11.87
C VAL A 192 4.95 -3.81 -13.30
N SER A 193 5.29 -2.53 -13.46
CA SER A 193 5.39 -1.85 -14.75
C SER A 193 6.71 -1.07 -14.81
N THR A 194 7.42 -1.19 -15.93
CA THR A 194 8.63 -0.43 -16.21
C THR A 194 8.24 0.93 -16.78
N LEU A 195 8.58 2.01 -16.07
CA LEU A 195 8.25 3.38 -16.48
C LEU A 195 9.29 3.96 -17.45
N ASP A 196 10.52 3.46 -17.42
CA ASP A 196 11.58 3.83 -18.35
C ASP A 196 12.07 2.60 -19.13
N LEU A 197 11.64 2.47 -20.38
CA LEU A 197 12.00 1.35 -21.23
C LEU A 197 13.45 1.43 -21.72
N SER A 198 14.08 2.60 -21.66
CA SER A 198 15.39 2.83 -22.28
C SER A 198 16.53 2.25 -21.47
N ASP A 199 16.45 2.32 -20.14
CA ASP A 199 17.48 1.83 -19.22
C ASP A 199 16.92 0.97 -18.07
N GLN A 200 15.60 0.78 -18.01
CA GLN A 200 14.91 0.02 -16.97
C GLN A 200 15.27 0.49 -15.55
N THR A 201 15.50 1.79 -15.36
CA THR A 201 15.89 2.36 -14.05
C THR A 201 14.71 2.86 -13.22
N LYS A 202 13.47 2.71 -13.70
CA LYS A 202 12.26 3.17 -13.01
C LYS A 202 11.19 2.10 -13.03
N LEU A 203 10.83 1.61 -11.86
CA LEU A 203 9.79 0.61 -11.65
C LEU A 203 8.63 1.21 -10.86
N ARG A 204 7.43 0.82 -11.25
CA ARG A 204 6.20 1.06 -10.50
C ARG A 204 5.59 -0.28 -10.15
N LEU A 205 5.63 -0.62 -8.87
CA LEU A 205 5.06 -1.85 -8.34
C LEU A 205 3.75 -1.52 -7.63
N GLU A 206 2.72 -2.30 -7.89
CA GLU A 206 1.40 -2.13 -7.28
C GLU A 206 0.96 -3.41 -6.60
N HIS A 207 0.68 -3.30 -5.31
CA HIS A 207 0.26 -4.38 -4.43
C HIS A 207 -1.13 -4.03 -3.88
N CYS A 208 -2.15 -4.77 -4.31
CA CYS A 208 -3.51 -4.64 -3.79
C CYS A 208 -3.77 -5.77 -2.81
N LEU A 209 -3.98 -5.42 -1.54
CA LEU A 209 -4.17 -6.35 -0.43
C LEU A 209 -5.60 -6.21 0.10
N VAL A 210 -6.41 -7.26 -0.06
CA VAL A 210 -7.80 -7.28 0.43
C VAL A 210 -7.79 -7.52 1.92
N THR A 211 -8.11 -6.48 2.70
CA THR A 211 -7.98 -6.47 4.16
C THR A 211 -9.23 -7.00 4.88
N ALA A 212 -10.39 -6.90 4.23
CA ALA A 212 -11.66 -7.47 4.67
C ALA A 212 -12.61 -7.57 3.46
N GLU A 213 -13.79 -8.18 3.64
CA GLU A 213 -14.83 -8.15 2.61
C GLU A 213 -15.10 -6.70 2.19
N LYS A 214 -15.04 -6.44 0.88
CA LYS A 214 -15.29 -5.12 0.28
C LYS A 214 -14.36 -4.00 0.78
N LYS A 215 -13.20 -4.34 1.32
CA LYS A 215 -12.18 -3.37 1.75
C LYS A 215 -10.79 -3.82 1.32
N ARG A 216 -9.99 -2.87 0.84
CA ARG A 216 -8.62 -3.14 0.39
C ARG A 216 -7.70 -1.97 0.66
N ILE A 217 -6.43 -2.29 0.78
CA ILE A 217 -5.34 -1.32 0.77
C ILE A 217 -4.50 -1.61 -0.46
N ARG A 218 -4.22 -0.56 -1.25
CA ARG A 218 -3.41 -0.66 -2.45
C ARG A 218 -2.17 0.20 -2.25
N LEU A 219 -1.00 -0.42 -2.32
CA LEU A 219 0.29 0.23 -2.12
C LEU A 219 1.04 0.24 -3.45
N VAL A 220 1.41 1.42 -3.91
CA VAL A 220 2.17 1.62 -5.15
C VAL A 220 3.54 2.14 -4.78
N GLN A 221 4.58 1.34 -5.00
CA GLN A 221 5.96 1.71 -4.76
C GLN A 221 6.60 2.22 -6.04
N HIS A 222 7.17 3.42 -5.99
CA HIS A 222 7.98 3.99 -7.05
C HIS A 222 9.45 3.77 -6.72
N VAL A 223 10.13 2.90 -7.46
CA VAL A 223 11.53 2.53 -7.21
C VAL A 223 12.39 2.97 -8.38
N THR A 224 13.51 3.62 -8.09
CA THR A 224 14.37 4.24 -9.09
C THR A 224 15.84 3.94 -8.83
N ALA A 225 16.63 3.78 -9.89
CA ALA A 225 18.08 3.81 -9.87
C ALA A 225 18.59 5.03 -10.67
N ALA A 226 19.75 5.57 -10.32
CA ALA A 226 20.35 6.68 -11.08
C ALA A 226 20.96 6.22 -12.42
N GLY A 227 21.23 4.92 -12.54
CA GLY A 227 21.75 4.25 -13.72
C GLY A 227 21.68 2.72 -13.54
N PRO A 228 21.98 1.93 -14.58
CA PRO A 228 21.79 0.47 -14.57
C PRO A 228 22.60 -0.30 -13.51
N SER A 229 23.65 0.31 -12.96
CA SER A 229 24.53 -0.29 -11.95
C SER A 229 24.47 0.45 -10.61
N ASP A 230 23.61 1.46 -10.49
CA ASP A 230 23.41 2.20 -9.26
C ASP A 230 22.42 1.46 -8.35
N PRO A 231 22.54 1.60 -7.02
CA PRO A 231 21.60 0.97 -6.10
C PRO A 231 20.20 1.54 -6.30
N TRP A 232 19.22 0.64 -6.25
CA TRP A 232 17.81 1.00 -6.31
C TRP A 232 17.37 1.68 -5.02
N GLN A 233 16.52 2.69 -5.15
CA GLN A 233 16.01 3.49 -4.04
C GLN A 233 14.51 3.70 -4.19
N LEU A 234 13.81 3.68 -3.06
CA LEU A 234 12.42 4.09 -3.00
C LEU A 234 12.34 5.61 -3.22
N SER A 235 11.58 6.04 -4.22
CA SER A 235 11.25 7.46 -4.44
C SER A 235 10.04 7.89 -3.60
N GLY A 236 9.06 7.00 -3.43
CA GLY A 236 7.86 7.26 -2.66
C GLY A 236 6.85 6.13 -2.77
N VAL A 237 5.80 6.20 -1.95
CA VAL A 237 4.71 5.22 -1.89
C VAL A 237 3.38 5.94 -2.03
N GLU A 238 2.55 5.53 -2.98
CA GLU A 238 1.14 5.93 -3.01
C GLU A 238 0.31 4.85 -2.30
N ALA A 239 -0.39 5.23 -1.24
CA ALA A 239 -1.30 4.35 -0.52
C ALA A 239 -2.74 4.72 -0.84
N HIS A 240 -3.55 3.72 -1.17
CA HIS A 240 -4.99 3.86 -1.33
C HIS A 240 -5.71 3.02 -0.30
N HIS A 241 -6.67 3.61 0.39
CA HIS A 241 -7.59 2.92 1.28
C HIS A 241 -8.97 2.94 0.65
N GLU A 242 -9.48 1.78 0.26
CA GLU A 242 -10.60 1.68 -0.67
C GLU A 242 -11.68 0.73 -0.17
N TYR A 243 -12.93 1.09 -0.46
CA TYR A 243 -14.13 0.35 -0.12
C TYR A 243 -14.93 0.12 -1.41
N TYR A 244 -15.54 -1.05 -1.50
CA TYR A 244 -16.41 -1.35 -2.64
C TYR A 244 -17.66 -0.48 -2.57
N ASP A 245 -17.85 0.35 -3.59
CA ASP A 245 -19.00 1.26 -3.75
C ASP A 245 -20.14 0.56 -4.50
N GLY A 246 -19.81 -0.18 -5.57
CA GLY A 246 -20.84 -0.87 -6.34
C GLY A 246 -20.33 -1.58 -7.59
N PRO A 247 -21.25 -2.15 -8.39
CA PRO A 247 -20.92 -2.75 -9.67
C PRO A 247 -20.30 -1.73 -10.62
N TYR A 248 -19.43 -2.20 -11.51
CA TYR A 248 -18.74 -1.36 -12.48
C TYR A 248 -19.73 -0.53 -13.31
N ASN A 249 -19.50 0.78 -13.34
CA ASN A 249 -20.24 1.74 -14.14
C ASN A 249 -19.32 2.64 -14.99
N GLY A 250 -18.00 2.38 -14.98
CA GLY A 250 -17.01 3.15 -15.74
C GLY A 250 -16.69 4.51 -15.12
N GLY A 251 -16.89 4.65 -13.82
CA GLY A 251 -16.74 5.92 -13.10
C GLY A 251 -17.77 6.97 -13.55
N ALA A 252 -18.93 6.56 -14.04
CA ALA A 252 -19.99 7.45 -14.51
C ALA A 252 -20.60 8.26 -13.35
N SER A 253 -20.67 7.66 -12.17
CA SER A 253 -21.12 8.30 -10.94
C SER A 253 -19.91 8.61 -10.08
N LEU A 254 -19.70 9.87 -9.69
CA LEU A 254 -18.70 10.23 -8.71
C LEU A 254 -19.29 10.16 -7.30
N SER A 255 -18.50 9.75 -6.31
CA SER A 255 -18.93 9.76 -4.92
C SER A 255 -19.23 11.20 -4.45
N GLY A 256 -20.28 11.35 -3.65
CA GLY A 256 -20.76 12.67 -3.21
C GLY A 256 -19.73 13.45 -2.38
N CYS A 257 -19.91 14.77 -2.33
CA CYS A 257 -19.12 15.67 -1.47
C CYS A 257 -19.38 15.31 0.00
N GLY A 258 -18.44 14.62 0.64
CA GLY A 258 -18.59 14.10 2.01
C GLY A 258 -18.58 12.58 2.12
N GLY A 259 -18.12 11.87 1.07
CA GLY A 259 -17.83 10.43 1.11
C GLY A 259 -17.22 10.07 2.46
N GLY A 260 -17.91 9.21 3.22
CA GLY A 260 -17.82 9.07 4.67
C GLY A 260 -16.52 8.46 5.20
N MET A 261 -15.42 8.74 4.52
CA MET A 261 -14.10 8.19 4.78
C MET A 261 -13.25 9.21 5.52
N SER A 262 -12.58 8.72 6.56
CA SER A 262 -11.63 9.55 7.30
C SER A 262 -10.34 9.64 6.52
N ASN A 263 -9.78 10.85 6.46
CA ASN A 263 -8.40 11.08 6.07
C ASN A 263 -7.50 10.19 6.92
N PHE A 264 -6.47 9.63 6.30
CA PHE A 264 -5.56 8.69 6.96
C PHE A 264 -4.10 9.09 6.90
N ALA A 265 -3.74 10.13 6.14
CA ALA A 265 -2.35 10.60 6.01
C ALA A 265 -1.64 10.83 7.35
N GLU A 266 -2.38 11.35 8.35
CA GLU A 266 -1.86 11.73 9.66
C GLU A 266 -2.16 10.70 10.77
N LEU A 267 -2.74 9.54 10.43
CA LEU A 267 -2.93 8.48 11.42
C LEU A 267 -1.58 7.89 11.87
N ASP A 268 -1.63 7.20 13.01
CA ASP A 268 -0.46 6.49 13.54
C ASP A 268 0.09 5.51 12.50
N LYS A 269 1.40 5.60 12.31
CA LYS A 269 2.14 4.76 11.37
C LYS A 269 2.42 3.40 11.98
N PHE A 270 2.52 2.39 11.12
CA PHE A 270 2.97 1.05 11.46
C PHE A 270 4.28 1.10 12.27
N ALA A 271 4.39 0.33 13.35
CA ALA A 271 5.62 0.26 14.12
C ALA A 271 6.51 -0.84 13.55
N ALA A 272 7.71 -0.49 13.07
CA ALA A 272 8.66 -1.46 12.49
C ALA A 272 8.96 -2.67 13.41
N SER A 273 8.90 -2.48 14.73
CA SER A 273 9.05 -3.55 15.71
C SER A 273 7.99 -4.65 15.59
N GLN A 274 6.82 -4.37 14.98
CA GLN A 274 5.77 -5.36 14.75
C GLN A 274 6.15 -6.38 13.67
N LEU A 275 7.17 -6.13 12.85
CA LEU A 275 7.70 -7.16 11.93
C LEU A 275 8.74 -8.07 12.58
N GLN A 276 9.29 -7.72 13.75
CA GLN A 276 10.40 -8.44 14.41
C GLN A 276 9.99 -9.77 15.05
N HIS A 277 9.43 -10.65 14.23
CA HIS A 277 9.00 -11.99 14.55
C HIS A 277 9.44 -12.93 13.43
N ASP A 278 9.55 -14.22 13.75
CA ASP A 278 9.62 -15.24 12.71
C ASP A 278 8.19 -15.49 12.22
N TRP A 279 7.98 -15.54 10.91
CA TRP A 279 6.68 -15.69 10.31
C TRP A 279 6.62 -16.93 9.43
N THR A 280 5.51 -17.64 9.54
CA THR A 280 5.18 -18.80 8.70
C THR A 280 4.10 -18.40 7.70
N ALA A 281 4.32 -18.73 6.43
CA ALA A 281 3.30 -18.57 5.40
C ALA A 281 2.12 -19.51 5.68
N ASN A 282 0.91 -18.94 5.76
CA ASN A 282 -0.33 -19.71 5.96
C ASN A 282 -0.94 -20.11 4.62
N SER A 283 -0.96 -19.17 3.67
CA SER A 283 -1.60 -19.33 2.36
C SER A 283 -1.06 -18.30 1.38
N GLY A 284 -1.20 -18.58 0.09
CA GLY A 284 -0.81 -17.66 -0.97
C GLY A 284 -0.24 -18.38 -2.17
N SER A 285 0.30 -17.58 -3.08
CA SER A 285 0.93 -18.02 -4.32
C SER A 285 2.34 -17.48 -4.38
N SER A 286 3.28 -18.29 -4.88
CA SER A 286 4.67 -17.89 -5.06
C SER A 286 5.20 -18.48 -6.34
N TYR A 287 5.96 -17.68 -7.08
CA TYR A 287 6.48 -18.03 -8.39
C TYR A 287 7.91 -17.55 -8.56
N SER A 288 8.69 -18.32 -9.31
CA SER A 288 10.00 -17.94 -9.83
C SER A 288 9.93 -17.74 -11.34
N VAL A 289 10.71 -16.81 -11.87
CA VAL A 289 10.84 -16.52 -13.30
C VAL A 289 12.20 -17.03 -13.76
N LEU A 290 12.18 -18.02 -14.65
CA LEU A 290 13.39 -18.61 -15.23
C LEU A 290 14.02 -17.69 -16.28
N GLU A 291 15.25 -18.01 -16.70
CA GLU A 291 15.99 -17.24 -17.72
C GLU A 291 15.27 -17.16 -19.06
N ASP A 292 14.49 -18.17 -19.41
CA ASP A 292 13.67 -18.20 -20.64
C ASP A 292 12.31 -17.49 -20.48
N GLY A 293 12.07 -16.85 -19.34
CA GLY A 293 10.80 -16.22 -18.99
C GLY A 293 9.73 -17.18 -18.47
N THR A 294 10.00 -18.49 -18.40
CA THR A 294 9.02 -19.44 -17.88
C THR A 294 8.75 -19.17 -16.39
N ILE A 295 7.48 -19.10 -16.02
CA ILE A 295 7.04 -18.93 -14.64
C ILE A 295 6.81 -20.30 -13.99
N GLN A 296 7.50 -20.57 -12.90
CA GLN A 296 7.37 -21.82 -12.14
C GLN A 296 6.87 -21.57 -10.72
N PRO A 297 5.84 -22.30 -10.26
CA PRO A 297 5.39 -22.24 -8.88
C PRO A 297 6.50 -22.68 -7.92
N GLN A 298 6.58 -22.03 -6.76
CA GLN A 298 7.51 -22.38 -5.69
C GLN A 298 6.80 -22.37 -4.34
N HIS A 299 7.44 -22.94 -3.32
CA HIS A 299 6.94 -22.81 -1.95
C HIS A 299 7.08 -21.38 -1.46
N LEU A 300 6.12 -20.92 -0.67
CA LEU A 300 6.23 -19.66 0.05
C LEU A 300 7.37 -19.78 1.07
N PRO A 301 8.42 -18.94 0.98
CA PRO A 301 9.53 -19.02 1.92
C PRO A 301 9.06 -18.56 3.31
N PRO A 302 9.55 -19.17 4.40
CA PRO A 302 9.37 -18.61 5.74
C PRO A 302 10.12 -17.28 5.84
N ARG A 303 9.57 -16.33 6.60
CA ARG A 303 10.23 -15.05 6.90
C ARG A 303 10.89 -15.15 8.27
N MET A 304 12.20 -14.91 8.32
CA MET A 304 12.94 -14.86 9.57
C MET A 304 12.99 -13.43 10.11
N SER A 305 12.84 -13.25 11.41
CA SER A 305 12.97 -11.97 12.12
C SER A 305 14.30 -11.27 11.85
N SER A 306 15.37 -12.04 11.63
CA SER A 306 16.70 -11.54 11.28
C SER A 306 16.77 -10.88 9.90
N CYS A 307 15.79 -11.16 9.02
CA CYS A 307 15.68 -10.56 7.68
C CYS A 307 14.94 -9.22 7.69
N VAL A 308 14.33 -8.83 8.81
CA VAL A 308 13.69 -7.52 8.98
C VAL A 308 14.77 -6.48 9.17
N GLN A 309 15.27 -5.97 8.06
CA GLN A 309 16.40 -5.04 7.98
C GLN A 309 16.06 -3.82 7.14
N GLU A 310 16.96 -2.83 7.18
CA GLU A 310 16.94 -1.50 6.59
C GLU A 310 16.08 -1.32 5.32
N GLY A 311 15.55 -0.11 5.12
CA GLY A 311 14.71 0.21 3.95
C GLY A 311 13.20 0.06 4.17
N ILE A 312 12.76 -0.15 5.42
CA ILE A 312 11.34 -0.09 5.77
C ILE A 312 10.82 1.35 5.80
N THR A 313 9.69 1.55 5.14
CA THR A 313 8.86 2.75 5.20
C THR A 313 7.59 2.40 5.96
N CYS A 314 7.43 2.98 7.15
CA CYS A 314 6.26 2.80 7.99
C CYS A 314 5.13 3.71 7.53
N LEU A 315 3.95 3.13 7.22
CA LEU A 315 2.80 3.85 6.69
C LEU A 315 1.61 3.74 7.66
N PRO A 316 0.61 4.63 7.57
CA PRO A 316 -0.65 4.48 8.28
C PRO A 316 -1.39 3.17 7.94
N LEU A 317 -2.50 2.91 8.64
CA LEU A 317 -3.37 1.74 8.39
C LEU A 317 -2.67 0.39 8.61
N ASN A 318 -1.69 0.35 9.51
CA ASN A 318 -0.82 -0.81 9.75
C ASN A 318 -0.13 -1.32 8.48
N ALA A 319 0.09 -0.45 7.51
CA ALA A 319 0.75 -0.77 6.26
C ALA A 319 2.26 -0.46 6.32
N TYR A 320 3.03 -1.14 5.49
CA TYR A 320 4.44 -0.84 5.32
C TYR A 320 4.89 -1.14 3.89
N SER A 321 6.03 -0.57 3.55
CA SER A 321 6.77 -0.82 2.32
C SER A 321 8.22 -1.11 2.68
N ILE A 322 8.86 -2.06 2.00
CA ILE A 322 10.28 -2.36 2.10
C ILE A 322 10.87 -2.32 0.69
N VAL A 323 12.01 -1.64 0.57
CA VAL A 323 12.86 -1.65 -0.61
C VAL A 323 14.28 -1.91 -0.15
N GLN A 324 14.85 -3.02 -0.59
CA GLN A 324 16.24 -3.40 -0.31
C GLN A 324 16.96 -3.62 -1.61
N SER A 325 18.15 -3.03 -1.75
CA SER A 325 18.97 -3.17 -2.95
C SER A 325 20.38 -3.62 -2.58
N SER A 326 20.96 -4.50 -3.39
CA SER A 326 22.37 -4.90 -3.29
C SER A 326 23.18 -4.24 -4.41
N ASN A 327 24.50 -4.14 -4.21
CA ASN A 327 25.44 -3.58 -5.19
C ASN A 327 25.54 -4.39 -6.49
N HIS A 328 24.87 -5.54 -6.58
CA HIS A 328 24.90 -6.45 -7.73
C HIS A 328 23.64 -6.35 -8.61
N GLY A 329 22.87 -5.28 -8.47
CA GLY A 329 21.64 -5.08 -9.25
C GLY A 329 20.46 -5.91 -8.75
N GLU A 330 20.58 -6.54 -7.59
CA GLU A 330 19.47 -7.23 -6.92
C GLU A 330 18.60 -6.19 -6.20
N LEU A 331 17.30 -6.41 -6.27
CA LEU A 331 16.30 -5.57 -5.64
C LEU A 331 15.20 -6.47 -5.07
N LEU A 332 14.89 -6.27 -3.79
CA LEU A 332 13.70 -6.79 -3.13
C LEU A 332 12.73 -5.63 -2.92
N VAL A 333 11.50 -5.81 -3.38
CA VAL A 333 10.39 -4.91 -3.11
C VAL A 333 9.31 -5.69 -2.41
N GLU A 334 8.84 -5.17 -1.29
CA GLU A 334 7.80 -5.77 -0.48
C GLU A 334 6.83 -4.72 0.03
N ALA A 335 5.57 -5.11 0.14
CA ALA A 335 4.54 -4.33 0.79
C ALA A 335 3.63 -5.25 1.60
N GLY A 336 3.14 -4.75 2.73
CA GLY A 336 2.23 -5.54 3.55
C GLY A 336 1.35 -4.72 4.48
N VAL A 337 0.36 -5.41 5.04
CA VAL A 337 -0.61 -4.87 6.00
C VAL A 337 -0.76 -5.86 7.15
N LEU A 338 -0.53 -5.40 8.38
CA LEU A 338 -0.77 -6.20 9.57
C LEU A 338 -2.24 -6.07 10.01
N GLN A 339 -2.96 -7.18 9.97
CA GLN A 339 -4.35 -7.26 10.40
C GLN A 339 -4.45 -7.33 11.94
N GLN A 340 -5.61 -6.93 12.47
CA GLN A 340 -5.87 -6.91 13.92
C GLN A 340 -5.81 -8.30 14.57
N ASN A 341 -6.03 -9.37 13.80
CA ASN A 341 -5.92 -10.75 14.26
C ASN A 341 -4.46 -11.27 14.33
N GLY A 342 -3.48 -10.43 14.00
CA GLY A 342 -2.06 -10.80 13.99
C GLY A 342 -1.59 -11.47 12.70
N THR A 343 -2.44 -11.57 11.67
CA THR A 343 -2.06 -12.07 10.34
C THR A 343 -1.49 -10.93 9.50
N LEU A 344 -0.40 -11.21 8.80
CA LEU A 344 0.24 -10.30 7.85
C LEU A 344 -0.25 -10.62 6.44
N LEU A 345 -0.82 -9.64 5.74
CA LEU A 345 -0.99 -9.71 4.29
C LEU A 345 0.29 -9.18 3.65
N VAL A 346 0.86 -9.91 2.72
CA VAL A 346 2.17 -9.54 2.14
C VAL A 346 2.25 -9.85 0.66
N ALA A 347 2.85 -8.92 -0.06
CA ALA A 347 3.27 -9.08 -1.44
C ALA A 347 4.77 -8.80 -1.53
N GLN A 348 5.50 -9.63 -2.27
CA GLN A 348 6.94 -9.52 -2.44
C GLN A 348 7.30 -9.76 -3.90
N GLN A 349 8.24 -8.99 -4.42
CA GLN A 349 8.85 -9.20 -5.73
C GLN A 349 10.37 -9.03 -5.63
N THR A 350 11.12 -9.92 -6.27
CA THR A 350 12.57 -9.80 -6.39
C THR A 350 12.95 -9.55 -7.84
N PHE A 351 14.00 -8.75 -8.02
CA PHE A 351 14.52 -8.36 -9.31
C PHE A 351 16.03 -8.55 -9.34
N GLU A 352 16.53 -8.82 -10.54
CA GLU A 352 17.95 -8.81 -10.86
C GLU A 352 18.12 -8.02 -12.16
N ASN A 353 18.90 -6.94 -12.11
CA ASN A 353 19.12 -6.04 -13.24
C ASN A 353 17.82 -5.51 -13.86
N GLY A 354 16.85 -5.13 -13.01
CA GLY A 354 15.55 -4.59 -13.42
C GLY A 354 14.54 -5.64 -13.91
N GLN A 355 14.93 -6.90 -14.01
CA GLN A 355 14.08 -8.01 -14.44
C GLN A 355 13.51 -8.76 -13.23
N CYS A 356 12.20 -9.00 -13.21
CA CYS A 356 11.55 -9.75 -12.14
C CYS A 356 12.02 -11.21 -12.13
N LYS A 357 12.47 -11.71 -10.97
CA LYS A 357 12.98 -13.07 -10.76
C LYS A 357 12.09 -13.93 -9.89
N ALA A 358 11.37 -13.34 -8.96
CA ALA A 358 10.36 -14.04 -8.18
C ALA A 358 9.28 -13.09 -7.72
N MET A 359 8.11 -13.65 -7.42
CA MET A 359 7.00 -12.93 -6.82
C MET A 359 6.21 -13.85 -5.90
N SER A 360 5.72 -13.28 -4.81
CA SER A 360 4.81 -13.97 -3.90
C SER A 360 3.75 -13.03 -3.38
N LEU A 361 2.57 -13.58 -3.11
CA LEU A 361 1.43 -12.88 -2.55
C LEU A 361 0.70 -13.85 -1.63
N GLY A 362 0.47 -13.45 -0.37
CA GLY A 362 -0.10 -14.37 0.58
C GLY A 362 -0.35 -13.78 1.96
N THR A 363 -0.56 -14.69 2.90
CA THR A 363 -0.74 -14.39 4.31
C THR A 363 0.28 -15.12 5.16
N GLU A 364 0.79 -14.45 6.19
CA GLU A 364 1.74 -15.00 7.13
C GLU A 364 1.23 -14.82 8.58
N SER A 365 1.62 -15.72 9.48
CA SER A 365 1.36 -15.62 10.92
C SER A 365 2.66 -15.78 11.69
N ILE A 366 2.73 -15.19 12.88
CA ILE A 366 3.87 -15.38 13.78
C ILE A 366 4.05 -16.88 14.05
N GLN A 367 5.28 -17.36 13.86
CA GLN A 367 5.67 -18.73 14.16
C GLN A 367 5.59 -18.95 15.68
N SER A 368 4.76 -19.90 16.08
CA SER A 368 4.48 -20.24 17.49
C SER A 368 5.63 -20.94 18.18
#